data_AF-A0A534S632-F1
#
_entry.id   AF-A0A534S632-F1
#
_cell.length_a   1.000
_cell.length_b   1.000
_cell.length_c   1.000
_cell.angle_alpha   90.00
_cell.angle_beta   90.00
_cell.angle_gamma   90.00
#
_symmetry.space_group_name_H-M   'P 1'
#
loop_
_entity.id
_entity.type
_entity.pdbx_description
1 polymer ?
#
loop_
_entity_poly.entity_id
_entity_poly.type
_entity_poly.pdbx_seq_one_letter_code
_entity_poly.pdbx_strand_id
1 'polypeptide(L)' 'NSGRVELLDHPRLVAQLCGLERRTAWGGRDSIDHGPGGHDDVANAVAGALVAVAEAPRLPQIRMTAIRVPLRRATRWTEL' A
#
# COMPACT_ATOMS: atom_id res chain seq x y z
N ASN A 1 22.64 4.94 0.50
CA ASN A 1 21.52 4.88 -0.47
C ASN A 1 21.87 3.79 -1.50
N SER A 2 20.91 2.98 -1.94
CA SER A 2 21.10 1.84 -2.86
C SER A 2 21.02 2.16 -4.35
N GLY A 3 20.67 3.40 -4.73
CA GLY A 3 20.70 3.87 -6.13
C GLY A 3 19.66 3.23 -7.06
N ARG A 4 18.54 2.74 -6.51
CA ARG A 4 17.52 1.99 -7.26
C ARG A 4 16.40 2.84 -7.86
N VAL A 5 16.38 4.13 -7.54
CA VAL A 5 15.32 5.06 -7.95
C VAL A 5 15.94 6.39 -8.35
N GLU A 6 15.38 7.02 -9.38
CA GLU A 6 15.66 8.39 -9.79
C GLU A 6 14.36 9.17 -9.68
N LEU A 7 14.41 10.36 -9.07
CA LEU A 7 13.25 11.20 -8.81
C LEU A 7 13.37 12.49 -9.62
N LEU A 8 12.24 13.10 -9.94
CA LEU A 8 12.22 14.40 -10.60
C LEU A 8 12.94 15.46 -9.75
N ASP A 9 13.64 16.37 -10.41
CA ASP A 9 14.20 17.58 -9.79
C ASP A 9 13.09 18.51 -9.30
N HIS A 10 12.57 18.22 -8.11
CA HIS A 10 11.46 18.92 -7.50
C HIS A 10 11.88 19.53 -6.16
N PRO A 11 12.10 20.86 -6.07
CA PRO A 11 12.65 21.51 -4.87
C PRO A 11 11.88 21.22 -3.59
N ARG A 12 10.53 21.17 -3.66
CA ARG A 12 9.69 20.82 -2.52
C ARG A 12 9.92 19.38 -2.05
N LEU A 13 10.12 18.43 -2.96
CA LEU A 13 10.36 17.03 -2.60
C LEU A 13 11.70 16.90 -1.86
N VAL A 14 12.74 17.58 -2.37
CA VAL A 14 14.05 17.65 -1.70
C VAL A 14 13.90 18.23 -0.30
N ALA A 15 13.25 19.38 -0.15
CA ALA A 15 13.04 20.01 1.15
C ALA A 15 12.27 19.11 2.12
N GLN A 16 11.20 18.44 1.66
CA GLN A 16 10.41 17.55 2.50
C GLN A 16 11.18 16.30 2.90
N LEU A 17 11.88 15.63 1.97
CA LEU A 17 12.71 14.46 2.28
C LEU A 17 13.84 14.79 3.27
N CYS A 18 14.49 15.94 3.10
CA CYS A 18 15.54 16.40 4.01
C CYS A 18 15.01 16.86 5.37
N GLY A 19 13.73 17.25 5.45
CA GLY A 19 13.07 17.72 6.68
C GLY A 19 12.40 16.62 7.52
N LEU A 20 12.51 15.35 7.12
CA LEU A 20 11.98 14.22 7.89
C LEU A 20 12.83 13.96 9.13
N GLU A 21 12.16 13.75 10.26
CA GLU A 21 12.78 13.47 11.55
C GLU A 21 12.39 12.07 12.02
N ARG A 22 13.36 11.34 12.59
CA ARG A 22 13.09 10.09 13.31
C ARG A 22 12.86 10.38 14.78
N ARG A 23 11.74 9.91 15.34
CA ARG A 23 11.42 9.96 16.77
C ARG A 23 11.15 8.55 17.29
N THR A 24 11.90 8.11 18.28
CA THR A 24 11.70 6.80 18.92
C THR A 24 10.76 6.95 20.11
N ALA A 25 9.61 6.29 20.08
CA ALA A 25 8.65 6.30 21.17
C ALA A 25 9.06 5.36 22.31
N TRP A 26 8.48 5.56 23.50
CA TRP A 26 8.78 4.78 24.72
C TRP A 26 8.46 3.26 24.62
N GLY A 27 7.89 2.78 23.51
CA GLY A 27 7.69 1.35 23.22
C GLY A 27 8.63 0.77 22.15
N GLY A 28 9.71 1.47 21.79
CA GLY A 28 10.66 1.04 20.75
C GLY A 28 10.14 1.17 19.32
N ARG A 29 8.98 1.78 19.12
CA ARG A 29 8.45 2.09 17.79
C ARG A 29 9.05 3.42 17.32
N ASP A 30 9.72 3.37 16.17
CA ASP A 30 10.16 4.58 15.48
C ASP A 30 9.00 5.20 14.70
N SER A 31 8.92 6.53 14.75
CA SER A 31 8.11 7.37 13.88
C SER A 31 9.03 8.17 12.98
N ILE A 32 8.71 8.25 11.70
CA ILE A 32 9.33 9.16 10.74
C ILE A 32 8.25 10.14 10.34
N ASP A 33 8.47 11.44 10.56
CA ASP A 33 7.47 12.47 10.29
C ASP A 33 8.17 13.81 10.05
N HIS A 34 7.44 14.82 9.58
CA HIS A 34 7.95 16.18 9.49
C HIS A 34 8.20 16.81 10.86
N GLY A 35 9.13 17.76 10.91
CA GLY A 35 9.32 18.65 12.06
C GLY A 35 8.10 19.55 12.33
N PRO A 36 8.03 20.22 13.50
CA PRO A 36 6.95 21.17 13.80
C PRO A 36 6.77 22.22 12.70
N GLY A 37 5.54 22.40 12.21
CA GLY A 37 5.23 23.34 11.13
C GLY A 37 5.68 22.92 9.73
N GLY A 38 6.30 21.74 9.60
CA GLY A 38 6.67 21.14 8.31
C GLY A 38 5.51 20.44 7.61
N HIS A 39 5.80 19.94 6.40
CA HIS A 39 4.92 19.10 5.61
C HIS A 39 5.72 17.96 4.98
N ASP A 40 5.10 16.81 4.78
CA ASP A 40 5.69 15.62 4.17
C ASP A 40 4.80 14.99 3.09
N ASP A 41 3.75 15.69 2.65
CA ASP A 41 2.72 15.18 1.74
C ASP A 41 3.29 14.70 0.39
N VAL A 42 4.23 15.45 -0.22
CA VAL A 42 4.87 15.05 -1.48
C VAL A 42 5.84 13.90 -1.24
N ALA A 43 6.61 13.94 -0.15
CA ALA A 43 7.50 12.85 0.24
C ALA A 43 6.73 11.53 0.46
N ASN A 44 5.61 11.59 1.17
CA ASN A 44 4.73 10.45 1.43
C ASN A 44 4.07 9.91 0.16
N ALA A 45 3.58 10.80 -0.72
CA ALA A 45 3.04 10.38 -2.01
C ALA A 45 4.08 9.66 -2.88
N VAL A 46 5.30 10.20 -2.96
CA VAL A 46 6.42 9.56 -3.68
C VAL A 46 6.79 8.23 -3.05
N ALA A 47 6.94 8.17 -1.72
CA ALA A 47 7.25 6.93 -1.02
C ALA A 47 6.19 5.84 -1.26
N GLY A 48 4.91 6.21 -1.20
CA GLY A 48 3.79 5.31 -1.50
C GLY A 48 3.84 4.78 -2.93
N ALA A 49 4.11 5.65 -3.92
CA ALA A 49 4.27 5.24 -5.32
C ALA A 49 5.44 4.27 -5.51
N LEU A 50 6.59 4.54 -4.88
CA LEU A 50 7.77 3.67 -4.95
C LEU A 50 7.49 2.29 -4.34
N VAL A 51 6.82 2.23 -3.20
CA VAL A 51 6.44 0.96 -2.57
C VAL A 51 5.46 0.18 -3.45
N ALA A 52 4.45 0.85 -4.01
CA ALA A 52 3.46 0.22 -4.86
C ALA A 52 4.07 -0.42 -6.12
N VAL A 53 5.12 0.20 -6.69
CA VAL A 53 5.86 -0.36 -7.83
C VAL A 53 6.86 -1.44 -7.41
N ALA A 54 7.45 -1.34 -6.21
CA ALA A 54 8.41 -2.31 -5.71
C ALA A 54 7.76 -3.63 -5.25
N GLU A 55 6.51 -3.59 -4.80
CA GLU A 55 5.77 -4.79 -4.42
C GLU A 55 5.16 -5.50 -5.63
N ALA A 56 5.20 -6.85 -5.64
CA ALA A 56 4.45 -7.63 -6.60
C ALA A 56 2.93 -7.38 -6.44
N PRO A 57 2.12 -7.48 -7.51
CA PRO A 57 0.69 -7.32 -7.41
C PRO A 57 0.12 -8.24 -6.32
N ARG A 58 -0.43 -7.65 -5.27
CA ARG A 58 -1.18 -8.42 -4.28
C ARG A 58 -2.47 -8.84 -4.97
N LEU A 59 -2.55 -10.10 -5.38
CA LEU A 59 -3.82 -10.67 -5.80
C LEU A 59 -4.79 -10.46 -4.63
N PRO A 60 -6.02 -9.94 -4.89
CA PRO A 60 -6.98 -9.78 -3.83
C PRO A 60 -7.15 -11.14 -3.16
N GLN A 61 -7.04 -11.17 -1.82
CA GLN A 61 -7.43 -12.35 -1.06
C GLN A 61 -8.94 -12.49 -1.19
N ILE A 62 -9.40 -13.12 -2.28
CA ILE A 62 -10.78 -13.51 -2.45
C ILE A 62 -11.00 -14.65 -1.46
N ARG A 63 -11.55 -14.31 -0.30
CA ARG A 63 -12.01 -15.31 0.66
C ARG A 63 -13.28 -15.93 0.08
N MET A 64 -13.10 -16.97 -0.73
CA MET A 64 -14.21 -17.69 -1.36
C MET A 64 -14.91 -18.50 -0.27
N THR A 65 -15.87 -17.86 0.41
CA THR A 65 -16.76 -18.55 1.33
C THR A 65 -17.67 -19.40 0.46
N ALA A 66 -17.42 -20.71 0.42
CA ALA A 66 -18.28 -21.64 -0.30
C ALA A 66 -19.67 -21.61 0.35
N ILE A 67 -20.60 -20.85 -0.24
CA ILE A 67 -22.01 -21.00 0.07
C ILE A 67 -22.41 -22.37 -0.48
N ARG A 68 -22.69 -23.31 0.41
CA ARG A 68 -23.23 -24.61 0.04
C ARG A 68 -24.63 -24.40 -0.54
N VAL A 69 -24.72 -24.26 -1.86
CA VAL A 69 -26.01 -24.24 -2.57
C VAL A 69 -26.49 -25.69 -2.69
N PRO A 70 -27.64 -26.06 -2.09
CA PRO A 70 -28.23 -27.36 -2.35
C PRO A 70 -28.74 -27.38 -3.80
N LEU A 71 -28.03 -28.11 -4.66
CA LEU A 71 -28.54 -28.44 -5.99
C LEU A 71 -29.78 -29.32 -5.81
N ARG A 72 -30.97 -28.75 -6.00
CA ARG A 72 -32.19 -29.55 -6.16
C ARG A 72 -32.00 -30.37 -7.44
N ARG A 73 -32.04 -31.70 -7.32
CA ARG A 73 -31.95 -32.61 -8.47
C ARG A 73 -32.96 -32.17 -9.53
N ALA A 74 -32.48 -31.87 -10.73
CA ALA A 74 -33.32 -31.72 -11.90
C ALA A 74 -34.10 -33.02 -12.11
N THR A 75 -35.43 -32.96 -11.99
CA THR A 75 -36.32 -34.00 -12.48
C THR A 75 -36.12 -34.11 -13.99
N ARG A 76 -35.92 -35.35 -14.47
CA ARG A 76 -35.64 -35.66 -15.88
C ARG A 76 -36.85 -35.29 -16.74
N TRP A 77 -36.64 -34.42 -17.72
CA TRP A 77 -37.57 -34.20 -18.83
C TRP A 77 -37.30 -35.25 -19.91
N THR A 78 -37.84 -36.45 -19.76
CA THR A 78 -37.89 -37.44 -20.84
C THR A 78 -39.20 -38.20 -20.71
N GLU A 79 -40.27 -37.61 -21.28
CA GLU A 79 -41.51 -38.29 -21.69
C GLU A 79 -42.41 -37.23 -22.38
N LEU A 80 -42.11 -36.96 -23.66
CA LEU A 80 -43.05 -36.53 -24.70
C LEU A 80 -42.56 -37.11 -26.03
#